data_AF-A0A949N9C4-F1
#
_entry.id   AF-A0A949N9C4-F1
#
_cell.length_a   1.000
_cell.length_b   1.000
_cell.length_c   1.000
_cell.angle_alpha   90.00
_cell.angle_beta   90.00
_cell.angle_gamma   90.00
#
_symmetry.space_group_name_H-M   'P 1'
#
loop_
_entity.id
_entity.type
_entity.pdbx_description
1 polymer ?
#
loop_
_entity_poly.entity_id
_entity_poly.type
_entity_poly.pdbx_seq_one_letter_code
_entity_poly.pdbx_strand_id
1 'polypeptide(L)'
;MNTALLRTVGVATAAYGLAVTLRPQLLARPSGLVDRRGEVAHHTATSLRPLGFRDAASGAALALAPEGPALRTAAAVRLAADFGDAVLLAGTLPKGNRAKAVAVAVGWGSLTLAGLVHRSRG
;
A
#
# COMPACT_ATOMS: atom_id res chain seq x y z
N MET A 1 -15.93 1.60 13.23
CA MET A 1 -15.59 1.66 11.80
C MET A 1 -16.06 2.97 11.22
N ASN A 2 -15.14 3.73 10.67
CA ASN A 2 -15.33 4.97 9.94
C ASN A 2 -15.23 4.62 8.46
N THR A 3 -16.38 4.38 7.84
CA THR A 3 -16.47 3.95 6.44
C THR A 3 -15.87 4.96 5.49
N ALA A 4 -16.09 6.26 5.72
CA ALA A 4 -15.56 7.32 4.86
C ALA A 4 -14.02 7.31 4.82
N LEU A 5 -13.38 7.12 5.98
CA LEU A 5 -11.93 6.99 6.05
C LEU A 5 -11.44 5.74 5.32
N LEU A 6 -12.06 4.58 5.55
CA LEU A 6 -11.67 3.35 4.86
C LEU A 6 -11.82 3.46 3.34
N ARG A 7 -12.92 4.07 2.86
CA ARG A 7 -13.12 4.29 1.42
C ARG A 7 -12.08 5.25 0.84
N THR A 8 -11.75 6.32 1.57
CA THR A 8 -10.72 7.28 1.15
C THR A 8 -9.36 6.60 1.02
N VAL A 9 -8.98 5.79 2.02
CA VAL A 9 -7.76 4.97 1.97
C VAL A 9 -7.82 4.02 0.77
N GLY A 10 -8.93 3.31 0.58
CA GLY A 10 -9.12 2.39 -0.54
C GLY A 10 -8.94 3.04 -1.91
N VAL A 11 -9.56 4.21 -2.13
CA VAL A 11 -9.41 4.98 -3.38
C VAL A 11 -7.96 5.41 -3.59
N ALA A 12 -7.30 5.92 -2.55
CA ALA A 12 -5.92 6.37 -2.65
C ALA A 12 -4.96 5.19 -2.96
N THR A 13 -5.12 4.05 -2.27
CA THR A 13 -4.39 2.81 -2.56
C THR A 13 -4.68 2.31 -3.97
N ALA A 14 -5.95 2.31 -4.41
CA ALA A 14 -6.33 1.89 -5.76
C ALA A 14 -5.61 2.72 -6.84
N ALA A 15 -5.66 4.05 -6.69
CA ALA A 15 -5.01 4.98 -7.61
C ALA A 15 -3.49 4.82 -7.61
N TYR A 16 -2.86 4.72 -6.43
CA TYR A 16 -1.41 4.55 -6.33
C TYR A 16 -0.95 3.20 -6.90
N GLY A 17 -1.64 2.11 -6.59
CA GLY A 17 -1.37 0.79 -7.13
C GLY A 17 -1.44 0.75 -8.66
N LEU A 18 -2.46 1.39 -9.25
CA LEU A 18 -2.56 1.55 -10.71
C LEU A 18 -1.39 2.37 -11.26
N ALA A 19 -1.04 3.47 -10.60
CA ALA A 19 0.08 4.30 -11.01
C ALA A 19 1.41 3.51 -10.99
N VAL A 20 1.67 2.71 -9.95
CA VAL A 20 2.86 1.83 -9.86
C VAL A 20 2.81 0.73 -10.91
N THR A 21 1.63 0.16 -11.19
CA THR A 21 1.45 -0.85 -12.25
C THR A 21 1.86 -0.31 -13.61
N LEU A 22 1.51 0.94 -13.92
CA LEU A 22 1.85 1.58 -15.18
C LEU A 22 3.28 2.11 -15.18
N ARG A 23 3.74 2.65 -14.05
CA ARG A 23 5.03 3.31 -13.85
C ARG A 23 5.73 2.80 -12.57
N PRO A 24 6.42 1.64 -12.64
CA PRO A 24 7.10 1.03 -11.49
C PRO A 24 8.13 1.94 -10.79
N GLN A 25 8.63 2.95 -11.50
CA GLN A 25 9.57 3.96 -10.99
C GLN A 25 9.03 4.71 -9.77
N LEU A 26 7.70 4.87 -9.66
CA LEU A 26 7.05 5.57 -8.55
C LEU A 26 7.29 4.89 -7.19
N LEU A 27 7.50 3.57 -7.20
CA LEU A 27 7.82 2.80 -6.00
C LEU A 27 9.31 2.43 -5.96
N ALA A 28 9.90 2.05 -7.11
CA ALA A 28 11.27 1.56 -7.15
C ALA A 28 12.30 2.61 -6.71
N ARG A 29 12.20 3.86 -7.22
CA ARG A 29 13.15 4.93 -6.90
C ARG A 29 13.17 5.30 -5.41
N PRO A 30 12.03 5.62 -4.75
CA PRO A 30 12.06 5.95 -3.32
C PRO A 30 12.48 4.76 -2.44
N SER A 31 12.26 3.53 -2.89
CA SER A 31 12.68 2.31 -2.19
C SER A 31 14.14 1.93 -2.44
N GLY A 32 14.86 2.63 -3.33
CA GLY A 32 16.24 2.31 -3.67
C GLY A 32 16.37 1.01 -4.50
N LEU A 33 15.29 0.57 -5.14
CA LEU A 33 15.25 -0.59 -6.04
C LEU A 33 15.66 -0.20 -7.47
N VAL A 34 16.79 0.51 -7.55
CA VAL A 34 17.37 1.03 -8.79
C VAL A 34 18.83 0.65 -8.88
N ASP A 35 19.37 0.66 -10.09
CA ASP A 35 20.80 0.45 -10.31
C ASP A 35 21.64 1.69 -9.90
N ARG A 36 22.96 1.61 -10.14
CA ARG A 36 23.88 2.72 -9.82
C ARG A 36 23.62 4.00 -10.63
N ARG A 37 22.88 3.91 -11.74
CA ARG A 37 22.49 5.05 -12.59
C ARG A 37 21.11 5.61 -12.20
N GLY A 38 20.43 5.01 -11.22
CA GLY A 38 19.09 5.42 -10.78
C GLY A 38 17.97 4.84 -11.65
N GLU A 39 18.28 3.87 -12.50
CA GLU A 39 17.32 3.26 -13.42
C GLU A 39 16.71 1.98 -12.84
N VAL A 40 15.45 1.72 -13.18
CA VAL A 40 14.72 0.54 -12.71
C VAL A 40 15.04 -0.63 -13.62
N ALA A 41 15.70 -1.66 -13.08
CA ALA A 41 16.01 -2.87 -13.80
C ALA A 41 14.73 -3.60 -14.30
N HIS A 42 14.84 -4.29 -15.44
CA HIS A 42 13.71 -4.98 -16.07
C HIS A 42 13.02 -5.96 -15.11
N HIS A 43 13.78 -6.79 -14.39
CA HIS A 43 13.22 -7.75 -13.44
C HIS A 43 12.49 -7.07 -12.26
N THR A 44 12.99 -5.95 -11.76
CA THR A 44 12.30 -5.15 -10.74
C THR A 44 10.98 -4.62 -11.28
N ALA A 45 10.98 -4.05 -12.49
CA ALA A 45 9.74 -3.59 -13.13
C ALA A 45 8.74 -4.74 -13.30
N THR A 46 9.18 -5.90 -13.79
CA THR A 46 8.35 -7.10 -13.97
C THR A 46 7.73 -7.57 -12.66
N SER A 47 8.44 -7.46 -11.53
CA SER A 47 7.90 -7.82 -10.21
C SER A 47 6.96 -6.76 -9.63
N LEU A 48 7.26 -5.47 -9.83
CA LEU A 48 6.48 -4.37 -9.25
C LEU A 48 5.15 -4.12 -9.97
N ARG A 49 5.06 -4.39 -11.28
CA ARG A 49 3.80 -4.26 -12.02
C ARG A 49 2.65 -5.09 -11.42
N PRO A 50 2.78 -6.43 -11.27
CA PRO A 50 1.73 -7.23 -10.67
C PRO A 50 1.53 -6.93 -9.18
N LEU A 51 2.58 -6.53 -8.46
CA LEU A 51 2.45 -6.07 -7.07
C LEU A 51 1.55 -4.84 -6.98
N GLY A 52 1.81 -3.81 -7.79
CA GLY A 52 0.97 -2.61 -7.89
C GLY A 52 -0.46 -2.94 -8.30
N PHE A 53 -0.66 -3.94 -9.17
CA PHE A 53 -2.01 -4.33 -9.59
C PHE A 53 -2.78 -5.01 -8.46
N ARG A 54 -2.12 -5.85 -7.66
CA ARG A 54 -2.71 -6.43 -6.45
C ARG A 54 -3.04 -5.36 -5.42
N ASP A 55 -2.15 -4.38 -5.25
CA ASP A 55 -2.37 -3.23 -4.39
C ASP A 55 -3.62 -2.46 -4.85
N ALA A 56 -3.73 -2.21 -6.16
CA ALA A 56 -4.89 -1.57 -6.76
C ALA A 56 -6.19 -2.33 -6.52
N ALA A 57 -6.18 -3.64 -6.73
CA ALA A 57 -7.34 -4.51 -6.50
C ALA A 57 -7.75 -4.51 -5.01
N SER A 58 -6.78 -4.56 -4.10
CA SER A 58 -7.05 -4.48 -2.65
C SER A 58 -7.66 -3.14 -2.24
N GLY A 59 -7.17 -2.04 -2.80
CA GLY A 59 -7.70 -0.70 -2.59
C GLY A 59 -9.12 -0.56 -3.14
N ALA A 60 -9.39 -1.08 -4.33
CA ALA A 60 -10.73 -1.10 -4.91
C ALA A 60 -11.71 -1.92 -4.06
N ALA A 61 -11.29 -3.08 -3.54
CA ALA A 61 -12.10 -3.86 -2.62
C ALA A 61 -12.42 -3.07 -1.34
N LEU A 62 -11.44 -2.36 -0.78
CA LEU A 62 -11.64 -1.51 0.40
C LEU A 62 -12.58 -0.32 0.13
N ALA A 63 -12.50 0.26 -1.07
CA ALA A 63 -13.34 1.39 -1.48
C ALA A 63 -14.80 1.01 -1.77
N LEU A 64 -15.03 -0.20 -2.32
CA LEU A 64 -16.32 -0.60 -2.89
C LEU A 64 -17.07 -1.62 -2.05
N ALA A 65 -16.43 -2.30 -1.09
CA ALA A 65 -17.09 -3.30 -0.28
C ALA A 65 -18.28 -2.72 0.52
N PRO A 66 -19.41 -3.45 0.61
CA PRO A 66 -20.52 -3.04 1.44
C PRO A 66 -20.11 -3.02 2.91
N GLU A 67 -20.74 -2.14 3.69
CA GLU A 67 -20.52 -2.08 5.14
C GLU A 67 -20.84 -3.42 5.81
N GLY A 68 -20.05 -3.78 6.83
CA GLY A 68 -20.18 -5.05 7.53
C GLY A 68 -18.98 -5.98 7.28
N PRO A 69 -19.19 -7.31 7.23
CA PRO A 69 -18.09 -8.27 7.16
C PRO A 69 -17.18 -8.10 5.94
N ALA A 70 -17.73 -7.77 4.77
CA ALA A 70 -16.96 -7.59 3.54
C ALA A 70 -15.93 -6.44 3.67
N LEU A 71 -16.38 -5.27 4.12
CA LEU A 71 -15.49 -4.12 4.36
C LEU A 71 -14.46 -4.39 5.46
N ARG A 72 -14.83 -5.13 6.51
CA ARG A 72 -13.89 -5.54 7.58
C ARG A 72 -12.81 -6.47 7.05
N THR A 73 -13.15 -7.43 6.20
CA THR A 73 -12.19 -8.32 5.55
C THR A 73 -11.26 -7.55 4.62
N ALA A 74 -11.81 -6.65 3.78
CA ALA A 74 -10.99 -5.81 2.91
C ALA A 74 -10.00 -4.95 3.72
N ALA A 75 -10.46 -4.37 4.84
CA ALA A 75 -9.60 -3.61 5.75
C ALA A 75 -8.51 -4.49 6.39
N ALA A 76 -8.86 -5.70 6.83
CA ALA A 76 -7.89 -6.64 7.40
C ALA A 76 -6.80 -7.05 6.39
N VAL A 77 -7.17 -7.31 5.14
CA VAL A 77 -6.21 -7.59 4.06
C VAL A 77 -5.29 -6.40 3.83
N ARG A 78 -5.82 -5.17 3.82
CA ARG A 78 -5.02 -3.95 3.66
C ARG A 78 -4.05 -3.73 4.84
N LEU A 79 -4.51 -3.92 6.08
CA LEU A 79 -3.62 -3.89 7.25
C LEU A 79 -2.49 -4.91 7.13
N ALA A 80 -2.83 -6.15 6.76
CA ALA A 80 -1.84 -7.22 6.62
C ALA A 80 -0.79 -6.88 5.54
N ALA A 81 -1.22 -6.29 4.43
CA ALA A 81 -0.31 -5.81 3.39
C ALA A 81 0.59 -4.66 3.88
N ASP A 82 0.03 -3.62 4.49
CA ASP A 82 0.79 -2.45 4.97
C ASP A 82 1.83 -2.82 6.04
N PHE A 83 1.43 -3.58 7.05
CA PHE A 83 2.36 -4.00 8.10
C PHE A 83 3.31 -5.10 7.63
N GLY A 84 2.88 -5.96 6.70
CA GLY A 84 3.75 -6.92 6.02
C GLY A 84 4.88 -6.22 5.26
N ASP A 85 4.55 -5.18 4.50
CA ASP A 85 5.54 -4.34 3.80
C ASP A 85 6.48 -3.65 4.79
N ALA A 86 5.97 -3.10 5.90
CA ALA A 86 6.82 -2.51 6.93
C ALA A 86 7.86 -3.52 7.47
N VAL A 87 7.44 -4.74 7.80
CA VAL A 87 8.34 -5.79 8.33
C VAL A 87 9.33 -6.25 7.27
N LEU A 88 8.86 -6.57 6.06
CA LEU A 88 9.72 -7.12 5.01
C LEU A 88 10.71 -6.08 4.48
N LEU A 89 10.28 -4.83 4.28
CA LEU A 89 11.12 -3.76 3.76
C LEU A 89 12.16 -3.29 4.79
N ALA A 90 11.86 -3.36 6.09
CA ALA A 90 12.84 -3.11 7.15
C ALA A 90 14.06 -4.05 7.04
N GLY A 91 13.83 -5.32 6.69
CA GLY A 91 14.87 -6.34 6.55
C GLY A 91 15.60 -6.32 5.22
N THR A 92 14.93 -5.91 4.14
CA THR A 92 15.40 -6.15 2.76
C THR A 92 15.93 -4.92 2.03
N LEU A 93 15.47 -3.71 2.36
CA LEU A 93 15.88 -2.51 1.61
C LEU A 93 17.30 -2.03 1.97
N PRO A 94 17.92 -1.15 1.17
CA PRO A 94 19.15 -0.44 1.54
C PRO A 94 18.95 0.44 2.79
N LYS A 95 19.98 0.58 3.64
CA LYS A 95 19.89 1.32 4.92
C LYS A 95 19.30 2.72 4.79
N GLY A 96 19.66 3.47 3.73
CA GLY A 96 19.18 4.83 3.50
C GLY A 96 17.69 4.94 3.14
N ASN A 97 17.06 3.84 2.70
CA ASN A 97 15.67 3.84 2.23
C ASN A 97 14.71 3.17 3.23
N ARG A 98 15.22 2.30 4.11
CA ARG A 98 14.43 1.53 5.09
C ARG A 98 13.50 2.41 5.93
N ALA A 99 14.05 3.40 6.63
CA ALA A 99 13.28 4.19 7.61
C ALA A 99 12.08 4.89 6.95
N LYS A 100 12.29 5.48 5.76
CA LYS A 100 11.21 6.11 4.99
C LYS A 100 10.17 5.10 4.52
N ALA A 101 10.60 3.97 3.95
CA ALA A 101 9.69 2.94 3.47
C ALA A 101 8.83 2.37 4.60
N VAL A 102 9.45 2.07 5.75
CA VAL A 102 8.76 1.59 6.96
C VAL A 102 7.79 2.63 7.48
N ALA A 103 8.21 3.90 7.58
CA ALA A 103 7.33 4.97 8.06
C ALA A 103 6.09 5.16 7.17
N VAL A 104 6.26 5.08 5.84
CA VAL A 104 5.15 5.15 4.89
C VAL A 104 4.21 3.95 5.06
N ALA A 105 4.75 2.74 5.12
CA ALA A 105 3.97 1.51 5.26
C ALA A 105 3.18 1.49 6.59
N VAL A 106 3.83 1.84 7.70
CA VAL A 106 3.18 1.98 9.01
C VAL A 106 2.12 3.08 8.98
N GLY A 107 2.40 4.23 8.34
CA GLY A 107 1.44 5.33 8.21
C GLY A 107 0.14 4.90 7.52
N TRP A 108 0.23 4.20 6.39
CA TRP A 108 -0.94 3.64 5.71
C TRP A 108 -1.67 2.60 6.57
N GLY A 109 -0.94 1.67 7.18
CA GLY A 109 -1.50 0.66 8.07
C GLY A 109 -2.24 1.28 9.26
N SER A 110 -1.70 2.35 9.84
CA SER A 110 -2.33 3.11 10.92
C SER A 110 -3.60 3.83 10.46
N LEU A 111 -3.66 4.38 9.25
CA LEU A 111 -4.88 5.00 8.70
C LEU A 111 -5.99 3.95 8.51
N THR A 112 -5.65 2.79 7.94
CA THR A 112 -6.61 1.69 7.79
C THR A 112 -7.08 1.18 9.15
N LEU A 113 -6.16 1.01 10.11
CA LEU A 113 -6.50 0.63 11.48
C LEU A 113 -7.42 1.65 12.14
N ALA A 114 -7.12 2.95 12.00
CA ALA A 114 -7.94 4.03 12.54
C ALA A 114 -9.35 3.99 11.95
N GLY A 115 -9.48 3.77 10.63
CA GLY A 115 -10.76 3.59 9.95
C GLY A 115 -11.52 2.36 10.44
N LEU A 116 -10.83 1.28 10.79
CA LEU A 116 -11.46 0.07 11.31
C LEU A 116 -11.99 0.27 12.73
N VAL A 117 -11.18 0.83 13.64
CA VAL A 117 -11.49 0.90 15.08
C VAL A 117 -12.32 2.11 15.49
N HIS A 118 -12.14 3.28 14.85
CA HIS A 118 -12.91 4.49 15.21
C HIS A 118 -14.29 4.45 14.53
N ARG A 119 -15.33 4.94 15.20
CA ARG A 119 -16.65 5.21 14.56
C ARG A 119 -16.63 6.62 13.96
N SER A 120 -17.23 6.80 12.79
CA SER A 120 -17.55 8.14 12.33
C SER A 120 -18.53 8.78 13.31
N ARG A 121 -18.27 10.03 13.71
CA ARG A 121 -19.32 10.88 14.25
C ARG A 121 -20.17 11.30 13.04
N GLY A 122 -21.48 11.07 13.14
CA GLY A 122 -22.45 11.10 12.04
C GLY A 122 -22.35 12.32 11.15
#